data_AF-A0A846TBA1-F1
#
_entry.id   AF-A0A846TBA1-F1
#
_cell.length_a   1.000
_cell.length_b   1.000
_cell.length_c   1.000
_cell.angle_alpha   90.00
_cell.angle_beta   90.00
_cell.angle_gamma   90.00
#
_symmetry.space_group_name_H-M   'P 1'
#
loop_
_entity.id
_entity.type
_entity.pdbx_description
1 polymer ?
#
loop_
_entity_poly.entity_id
_entity_poly.type
_entity_poly.pdbx_seq_one_letter_code
_entity_poly.pdbx_strand_id
1 'polypeptide(L)'
;RGTRAPARARAAKKGHQIQARTLALAEWVLIWTTLPPEVLSTTTIRALYRVRWQIELVFKRLKSILSMDRLRARKDSALAEVYLHGKLLYAWIVEKRLRRRCGRDWNRLDQPRRATPWRIWTLLQRELTTAIHGARHWNLARWPEALVVLQERRRRRTLQTVPERIRQLIAECQAQGLSNI
;
A
#
# COMPACT_ATOMS: atom_id res chain seq x y z
N ARG A 1 -28.19 -0.59 -21.78
CA ARG A 1 -28.04 0.73 -22.45
C ARG A 1 -27.54 0.48 -23.85
N GLY A 2 -28.27 0.86 -24.89
CA GLY A 2 -27.90 0.62 -26.29
C GLY A 2 -26.64 1.40 -26.68
N THR A 3 -25.67 0.71 -27.28
CA THR A 3 -24.34 1.20 -27.67
C THR A 3 -24.27 1.62 -29.15
N ARG A 4 -25.36 1.44 -29.91
CA ARG A 4 -25.46 1.79 -31.34
C ARG A 4 -25.28 3.29 -31.59
N ALA A 5 -25.91 4.16 -30.78
CA ALA A 5 -25.79 5.61 -30.92
C ALA A 5 -24.35 6.12 -30.68
N PRO A 6 -23.66 5.70 -29.59
CA PRO A 6 -22.23 5.98 -29.42
C PRO A 6 -21.35 5.49 -30.57
N ALA A 7 -21.62 4.29 -31.10
CA ALA A 7 -20.85 3.72 -32.20
C ALA A 7 -20.97 4.58 -33.48
N ARG A 8 -22.20 4.99 -33.84
CA ARG A 8 -22.46 5.89 -34.97
C ARG A 8 -21.78 7.25 -34.82
N ALA A 9 -21.87 7.87 -33.64
CA ALA A 9 -21.21 9.15 -33.37
C ALA A 9 -19.68 9.06 -33.49
N ARG A 10 -19.08 7.95 -33.04
CA ARG A 10 -17.63 7.74 -33.12
C ARG A 10 -17.14 7.51 -34.56
N ALA A 11 -17.96 6.86 -35.38
CA ALA A 11 -17.68 6.62 -36.80
C ALA A 11 -17.80 7.91 -37.63
N ALA A 12 -18.85 8.70 -37.39
CA ALA A 12 -19.01 10.02 -37.98
C ALA A 12 -17.82 10.94 -37.66
N LYS A 13 -17.37 10.98 -36.39
CA LYS A 13 -16.19 11.76 -35.98
C LYS A 13 -14.90 11.32 -36.68
N LYS A 14 -14.80 10.06 -37.12
CA LYS A 14 -13.63 9.48 -37.78
C LYS A 14 -13.78 9.39 -39.31
N GLY A 15 -14.85 9.95 -39.88
CA GLY A 15 -15.06 10.01 -41.33
C GLY A 15 -15.28 8.66 -42.00
N HIS A 16 -15.69 7.62 -41.28
CA HIS A 16 -15.92 6.29 -41.86
C HIS A 16 -17.35 5.80 -41.67
N GLN A 17 -17.90 5.11 -42.68
CA GLN A 17 -19.24 4.51 -42.59
C GLN A 17 -19.17 3.19 -41.80
N ILE A 18 -20.07 3.03 -40.84
CA ILE A 18 -20.08 1.82 -40.00
C ILE A 18 -20.83 0.70 -40.73
N GLN A 19 -20.26 -0.51 -40.69
CA GLN A 19 -20.88 -1.69 -41.29
C GLN A 19 -22.07 -2.17 -40.45
N ALA A 20 -23.11 -2.71 -41.10
CA ALA A 20 -24.30 -3.23 -40.43
C ALA A 20 -23.98 -4.30 -39.37
N ARG A 21 -23.03 -5.20 -39.68
CA ARG A 21 -22.52 -6.22 -38.74
C ARG A 21 -21.95 -5.60 -37.45
N THR A 22 -21.27 -4.46 -37.55
CA THR A 22 -20.68 -3.76 -36.40
C THR A 22 -21.77 -3.15 -35.52
N LEU A 23 -22.86 -2.65 -36.10
CA LEU A 23 -24.02 -2.15 -35.34
C LEU A 23 -24.79 -3.28 -34.66
N ALA A 24 -24.91 -4.43 -35.33
CA ALA A 24 -25.51 -5.61 -34.75
C ALA A 24 -24.69 -6.08 -33.54
N LEU A 25 -23.37 -6.25 -33.71
CA LEU A 25 -22.48 -6.67 -32.64
C LEU A 25 -22.34 -5.64 -31.50
N ALA A 26 -22.55 -4.35 -31.77
CA ALA A 26 -22.47 -3.32 -30.73
C ALA A 26 -23.42 -3.64 -29.55
N GLU A 27 -24.57 -4.27 -29.80
CA GLU A 27 -25.56 -4.62 -28.77
C GLU A 27 -25.12 -5.76 -27.85
N TRP A 28 -24.05 -6.46 -28.20
CA TRP A 28 -23.58 -7.65 -27.51
C TRP A 28 -22.26 -7.38 -26.80
N VAL A 29 -22.06 -8.05 -25.66
CA VAL A 29 -20.74 -8.22 -25.05
C VAL A 29 -20.29 -9.63 -25.41
N LEU A 30 -19.36 -9.73 -26.34
CA LEU A 30 -18.77 -11.01 -26.73
C LEU A 30 -17.66 -11.38 -25.74
N ILE A 31 -17.74 -12.58 -25.19
CA ILE A 31 -16.74 -13.13 -24.27
C ILE A 31 -16.28 -14.45 -24.86
N TRP A 32 -15.00 -14.52 -25.24
CA TRP A 32 -14.36 -15.78 -25.63
C TRP A 32 -13.71 -16.39 -24.40
N THR A 33 -13.96 -17.69 -24.20
CA THR A 33 -13.39 -18.46 -23.11
C THR A 33 -13.04 -19.85 -23.60
N THR A 34 -12.03 -20.44 -22.98
CA THR A 34 -11.67 -21.85 -23.16
C THR A 34 -12.49 -22.77 -22.26
N LEU A 35 -13.32 -22.22 -21.38
CA LEU A 35 -14.17 -22.99 -20.49
C LEU A 35 -15.42 -23.45 -21.25
N PRO A 36 -15.74 -24.76 -21.19
CA PRO A 36 -16.92 -25.26 -21.88
C PRO A 36 -18.18 -24.96 -21.03
N PRO A 37 -19.37 -24.84 -21.66
CA PRO A 37 -20.60 -24.44 -20.97
C PRO A 37 -21.03 -25.34 -19.80
N GLU A 38 -20.59 -26.61 -19.81
CA GLU A 38 -20.84 -27.60 -18.78
C GLU A 38 -20.09 -27.27 -17.47
N VAL A 39 -18.97 -26.54 -17.57
CA VAL A 39 -18.18 -26.12 -16.40
C VAL A 39 -18.70 -24.81 -15.83
N LEU A 40 -18.97 -23.81 -16.68
CA LEU A 40 -19.55 -22.54 -16.26
C LEU A 40 -20.62 -22.06 -17.23
N SER A 41 -21.80 -21.78 -16.69
CA SER A 41 -22.89 -21.20 -17.47
C SER A 41 -22.53 -19.80 -18.02
N THR A 42 -23.12 -19.44 -19.15
CA THR A 42 -22.95 -18.12 -19.80
C THR A 42 -23.25 -16.96 -18.85
N THR A 43 -24.26 -17.10 -17.99
CA THR A 43 -24.62 -16.09 -16.98
C THR A 43 -23.50 -15.87 -15.96
N THR A 44 -22.85 -16.96 -15.54
CA THR A 44 -21.73 -16.95 -14.59
C THR A 44 -20.48 -16.38 -15.24
N ILE A 45 -20.13 -16.78 -16.46
CA ILE A 45 -19.01 -16.21 -17.23
C ILE A 45 -19.18 -14.69 -17.38
N ARG A 46 -20.40 -14.24 -17.72
CA ARG A 46 -20.70 -12.80 -17.81
C ARG A 46 -20.50 -12.09 -16.47
N ALA A 47 -20.94 -12.68 -15.36
CA ALA A 47 -20.76 -12.11 -14.03
C ALA A 47 -19.27 -12.04 -13.65
N LEU A 48 -18.50 -13.11 -13.91
CA LEU A 48 -17.06 -13.16 -13.69
C LEU A 48 -16.33 -12.11 -14.52
N TYR A 49 -16.70 -11.94 -15.79
CA TYR A 49 -16.09 -10.92 -16.65
C TYR A 49 -16.32 -9.49 -16.13
N ARG A 50 -17.45 -9.22 -15.45
CA ARG A 50 -17.69 -7.92 -14.79
C ARG A 50 -16.72 -7.65 -13.65
N VAL A 51 -16.19 -8.70 -13.00
CA VAL A 51 -15.20 -8.58 -11.92
C VAL A 51 -13.86 -8.06 -12.46
N ARG A 52 -13.59 -8.14 -13.76
CA ARG A 52 -12.38 -7.58 -14.40
C ARG A 52 -12.12 -6.12 -13.99
N TRP A 53 -13.15 -5.30 -13.80
CA TRP A 53 -13.01 -3.90 -13.33
C TRP A 53 -12.18 -3.79 -12.03
N GLN A 54 -12.15 -4.82 -11.18
CA GLN A 54 -11.37 -4.79 -9.94
C GLN A 54 -9.88 -4.48 -10.18
N ILE A 55 -9.30 -4.92 -11.31
CA ILE A 55 -7.89 -4.59 -11.63
C ILE A 55 -7.71 -3.08 -11.91
N GLU A 56 -8.69 -2.45 -12.55
CA GLU A 56 -8.65 -1.01 -12.82
C GLU A 56 -8.73 -0.22 -11.51
N LEU A 57 -9.51 -0.69 -10.53
CA LEU A 57 -9.54 -0.10 -9.18
C LEU A 57 -8.20 -0.26 -8.45
N VAL A 58 -7.52 -1.40 -8.61
CA VAL A 58 -6.18 -1.59 -8.06
C VAL A 58 -5.22 -0.58 -8.66
N PHE A 59 -5.17 -0.45 -9.99
CA PHE A 59 -4.31 0.56 -10.63
C PHE A 59 -4.68 1.98 -10.22
N LYS A 60 -5.97 2.30 -10.14
CA LYS A 60 -6.44 3.62 -9.70
C LYS A 60 -5.93 3.91 -8.28
N ARG A 61 -6.05 2.95 -7.37
CA ARG A 61 -5.57 3.07 -5.98
C ARG A 61 -4.05 3.28 -5.91
N LEU A 62 -3.28 2.51 -6.68
CA LEU A 62 -1.82 2.63 -6.73
C LEU A 62 -1.39 4.01 -7.23
N LYS A 63 -2.02 4.51 -8.30
CA LYS A 63 -1.76 5.86 -8.83
C LYS A 63 -2.14 6.94 -7.84
N SER A 64 -3.35 6.90 -7.28
CA SER A 64 -3.84 7.97 -6.40
C SER A 64 -3.18 8.00 -5.02
N ILE A 65 -2.89 6.84 -4.41
CA ILE A 65 -2.36 6.78 -3.03
C ILE A 65 -0.83 6.75 -3.04
N LEU A 66 -0.22 5.99 -3.96
CA LEU A 66 1.23 5.80 -3.99
C LEU A 66 1.92 6.60 -5.10
N SER A 67 1.16 7.39 -5.87
CA SER A 67 1.68 8.18 -7.00
C SER A 67 2.47 7.33 -7.99
N MET A 68 1.98 6.11 -8.28
CA MET A 68 2.73 5.12 -9.06
C MET A 68 3.07 5.58 -10.49
N ASP A 69 2.27 6.49 -11.04
CA ASP A 69 2.42 7.16 -12.33
C ASP A 69 3.41 8.33 -12.32
N ARG A 70 3.90 8.76 -11.15
CA ARG A 70 4.86 9.86 -11.01
C ARG A 70 6.27 9.32 -10.79
N LEU A 71 6.98 9.07 -11.88
CA LEU A 71 8.40 8.70 -11.87
C LEU A 71 9.24 9.94 -12.23
N ARG A 72 10.23 10.29 -11.38
CA ARG A 72 11.17 11.38 -11.67
C ARG A 72 12.36 10.87 -12.47
N ALA A 73 12.08 10.27 -13.62
CA ALA A 73 13.07 9.65 -14.48
C ALA A 73 12.65 9.75 -15.96
N ARG A 74 13.62 9.70 -16.87
CA ARG A 74 13.33 9.60 -18.31
C ARG A 74 12.73 8.23 -18.60
N LYS A 75 11.81 8.19 -19.57
CA LYS A 75 11.26 6.93 -20.08
C LYS A 75 12.41 6.02 -20.53
N ASP A 76 12.28 4.73 -20.24
CA ASP A 76 13.24 3.69 -20.66
C ASP A 76 14.67 3.87 -20.09
N SER A 77 14.81 4.60 -18.98
CA SER A 77 16.07 4.71 -18.25
C SER A 77 16.16 3.72 -17.08
N ALA A 78 17.38 3.29 -16.73
CA ALA A 78 17.61 2.47 -15.54
C ALA A 78 17.06 3.13 -14.26
N LEU A 79 17.09 4.47 -14.18
CA LEU A 79 16.50 5.21 -13.07
C LEU A 79 14.97 5.03 -13.01
N ALA A 80 14.28 4.98 -14.15
CA ALA A 80 12.85 4.72 -14.18
C ALA A 80 12.51 3.32 -13.67
N GLU A 81 13.34 2.32 -14.01
CA GLU A 81 13.20 0.97 -13.48
C GLU A 81 13.39 0.96 -11.96
N VAL A 82 14.46 1.59 -11.44
CA VAL A 82 14.70 1.69 -9.98
C VAL A 82 13.51 2.34 -9.27
N TYR A 83 12.98 3.44 -9.81
CA TYR A 83 11.79 4.10 -9.27
C TYR A 83 10.56 3.18 -9.29
N LEU A 84 10.34 2.45 -10.38
CA LEU A 84 9.21 1.54 -10.53
C LEU A 84 9.31 0.39 -9.52
N HIS A 85 10.46 -0.27 -9.44
CA HIS A 85 10.71 -1.35 -8.48
C HIS A 85 10.56 -0.87 -7.04
N GLY A 86 11.10 0.30 -6.70
CA GLY A 86 10.93 0.89 -5.36
C GLY A 86 9.47 1.17 -5.01
N LYS A 87 8.68 1.69 -5.96
CA LYS A 87 7.23 1.92 -5.75
C LYS A 87 6.44 0.61 -5.67
N LEU A 88 6.78 -0.40 -6.46
CA LEU A 88 6.16 -1.72 -6.40
C LEU A 88 6.47 -2.42 -5.06
N LEU A 89 7.72 -2.35 -4.61
CA LEU A 89 8.12 -2.84 -3.29
C LEU A 89 7.34 -2.10 -2.18
N TYR A 90 7.23 -0.78 -2.27
CA TYR A 90 6.45 0.01 -1.32
C TYR A 90 4.97 -0.41 -1.29
N ALA A 91 4.36 -0.60 -2.47
CA ALA A 91 2.99 -1.09 -2.59
C ALA A 91 2.82 -2.48 -1.97
N TRP A 92 3.78 -3.37 -2.18
CA TRP A 92 3.78 -4.70 -1.56
C TRP A 92 3.89 -4.64 -0.04
N ILE A 93 4.71 -3.74 0.53
CA ILE A 93 4.82 -3.54 1.98
C ILE A 93 3.49 -3.05 2.56
N VAL A 94 2.83 -2.07 1.91
CA VAL A 94 1.50 -1.58 2.30
C VAL A 94 0.48 -2.73 2.32
N GLU A 95 0.43 -3.52 1.25
CA GLU A 95 -0.47 -4.69 1.14
C GLU A 95 -0.16 -5.75 2.20
N LYS A 96 1.12 -6.04 2.46
CA LYS A 96 1.55 -6.98 3.51
C LYS A 96 1.12 -6.50 4.90
N ARG A 97 1.24 -5.21 5.20
CA ARG A 97 0.74 -4.63 6.47
C ARG A 97 -0.77 -4.68 6.58
N LEU A 98 -1.50 -4.39 5.49
CA LEU A 98 -2.95 -4.52 5.44
C LEU A 98 -3.38 -5.94 5.83
N ARG A 99 -2.80 -6.96 5.20
CA ARG A 99 -3.11 -8.37 5.50
C ARG A 99 -2.80 -8.76 6.94
N ARG A 100 -1.73 -8.20 7.52
CA ARG A 100 -1.39 -8.45 8.93
C ARG A 100 -2.40 -7.81 9.89
N ARG A 101 -2.92 -6.62 9.58
CA ARG A 101 -3.86 -5.90 10.47
C ARG A 101 -5.31 -6.33 10.32
N CYS A 102 -5.74 -6.55 9.09
CA CYS A 102 -7.15 -6.79 8.77
C CYS A 102 -7.45 -8.27 8.52
N GLY A 103 -6.41 -9.13 8.50
CA GLY A 103 -6.51 -10.52 8.09
C GLY A 103 -6.38 -10.71 6.58
N ARG A 104 -6.05 -11.93 6.16
CA ARG A 104 -5.86 -12.28 4.73
C ARG A 104 -7.15 -12.16 3.93
N ASP A 105 -8.31 -12.36 4.55
CA ASP A 105 -9.60 -12.45 3.87
C ASP A 105 -10.35 -11.11 3.79
N TRP A 106 -9.81 -10.03 4.39
CA TRP A 106 -10.50 -8.75 4.58
C TRP A 106 -11.23 -8.17 3.34
N ASN A 107 -10.65 -8.33 2.15
CA ASN A 107 -11.19 -7.79 0.89
C ASN A 107 -11.25 -8.84 -0.23
N ARG A 108 -11.51 -10.10 0.12
CA ARG A 108 -11.74 -11.13 -0.90
C ARG A 108 -13.06 -10.91 -1.64
N LEU A 109 -13.13 -11.44 -2.87
CA LEU A 109 -14.27 -11.26 -3.78
C LEU A 109 -15.25 -12.43 -3.75
N ASP A 110 -14.84 -13.58 -3.21
CA ASP A 110 -15.67 -14.78 -3.02
C ASP A 110 -16.52 -14.73 -1.74
N GLN A 111 -16.52 -13.58 -1.05
CA GLN A 111 -17.36 -13.33 0.11
C GLN A 111 -17.89 -11.88 0.09
N PRO A 112 -18.97 -11.58 0.82
CA PRO A 112 -19.46 -10.21 0.96
C PRO A 112 -18.36 -9.26 1.43
N ARG A 113 -18.09 -8.21 0.65
CA ARG A 113 -17.04 -7.23 0.99
C ARG A 113 -17.45 -6.41 2.20
N ARG A 114 -16.63 -6.46 3.25
CA ARG A 114 -16.85 -5.73 4.51
C ARG A 114 -16.48 -4.25 4.42
N ALA A 115 -15.52 -3.89 3.57
CA ALA A 115 -15.06 -2.51 3.40
C ALA A 115 -14.38 -2.30 2.04
N THR A 116 -14.16 -1.03 1.67
CA THR A 116 -13.29 -0.68 0.54
C THR A 116 -11.84 -0.47 1.00
N PRO A 117 -10.81 -0.89 0.24
CA PRO A 117 -9.41 -0.78 0.67
C PRO A 117 -8.87 0.65 0.80
N TRP A 118 -9.58 1.64 0.26
CA TRP A 118 -9.11 3.01 0.07
C TRP A 118 -8.61 3.68 1.36
N ARG A 119 -9.48 3.77 2.37
CA ARG A 119 -9.15 4.48 3.63
C ARG A 119 -8.00 3.79 4.37
N ILE A 120 -8.00 2.46 4.42
CA ILE A 120 -6.99 1.69 5.13
C ILE A 120 -5.64 1.78 4.42
N TRP A 121 -5.62 1.69 3.09
CA TRP A 121 -4.40 1.91 2.30
C TRP A 121 -3.81 3.30 2.55
N THR A 122 -4.65 4.36 2.57
CA THR A 122 -4.18 5.71 2.89
C THR A 122 -3.60 5.79 4.30
N LEU A 123 -4.25 5.18 5.29
CA LEU A 123 -3.76 5.16 6.67
C LEU A 123 -2.41 4.44 6.78
N LEU A 124 -2.27 3.26 6.16
CA LEU A 124 -1.02 2.49 6.16
C LEU A 124 0.10 3.18 5.39
N GLN A 125 -0.22 3.84 4.27
CA GLN A 125 0.73 4.66 3.52
C GLN A 125 1.24 5.82 4.37
N ARG A 126 0.37 6.50 5.11
CA ARG A 126 0.77 7.60 6.02
C ARG A 126 1.66 7.08 7.14
N GLU A 127 1.27 5.99 7.78
CA GLU A 127 2.05 5.36 8.84
C GLU A 127 3.45 4.98 8.36
N LEU A 128 3.56 4.33 7.20
CA LEU A 128 4.86 3.96 6.62
C LEU A 128 5.68 5.19 6.24
N THR A 129 5.05 6.21 5.65
CA THR A 129 5.71 7.48 5.33
C THR A 129 6.26 8.12 6.60
N THR A 130 5.47 8.20 7.67
CA THR A 130 5.92 8.70 8.97
C THR A 130 7.03 7.85 9.57
N ALA A 131 7.00 6.52 9.44
CA ALA A 131 8.08 5.67 9.93
C ALA A 131 9.39 5.87 9.15
N ILE A 132 9.32 5.96 7.82
CA ILE A 132 10.48 6.16 6.94
C ILE A 132 11.08 7.57 7.12
N HIS A 133 10.22 8.60 7.16
CA HIS A 133 10.67 9.98 7.33
C HIS A 133 10.98 10.34 8.78
N GLY A 134 10.32 9.70 9.75
CA GLY A 134 10.54 9.91 11.18
C GLY A 134 11.97 9.60 11.60
N ALA A 135 12.59 8.59 10.98
CA ALA A 135 14.02 8.30 11.14
C ALA A 135 14.93 9.47 10.72
N ARG A 136 14.49 10.34 9.79
CA ARG A 136 15.24 11.55 9.38
C ARG A 136 15.07 12.71 10.36
N HIS A 137 14.05 12.67 11.23
CA HIS A 137 13.83 13.65 12.28
C HIS A 137 14.49 13.23 13.60
N TRP A 138 15.12 12.06 13.64
CA TRP A 138 15.97 11.67 14.76
C TRP A 138 17.22 12.55 14.73
N ASN A 139 17.15 13.66 15.44
CA ASN A 139 18.32 14.43 15.76
C ASN A 139 19.00 13.77 16.96
N LEU A 140 20.01 12.92 16.69
CA LEU A 140 20.80 12.28 17.74
C LEU A 140 21.53 13.30 18.63
N ALA A 141 21.79 14.52 18.14
CA ALA A 141 22.32 15.57 19.00
C ALA A 141 21.31 16.03 20.07
N ARG A 142 20.01 15.80 19.85
CA ARG A 142 18.94 16.07 20.83
C ARG A 142 18.57 14.85 21.68
N TRP A 143 19.40 13.82 21.64
CA TRP A 143 19.21 12.62 22.45
C TRP A 143 19.12 12.92 23.96
N PRO A 144 19.91 13.86 24.54
CA PRO A 144 19.78 14.23 25.94
C PRO A 144 18.37 14.75 26.29
N GLU A 145 17.77 15.60 25.46
CA GLU A 145 16.41 16.10 25.68
C GLU A 145 15.35 15.03 25.43
N ALA A 146 15.58 14.13 24.47
CA ALA A 146 14.71 12.99 24.25
C ALA A 146 14.67 12.07 25.48
N LEU A 147 15.82 11.83 26.13
CA LEU A 147 15.89 11.06 27.38
C LEU A 147 15.05 11.72 28.48
N VAL A 148 15.01 13.04 28.58
CA VAL A 148 14.17 13.76 29.57
C VAL A 148 12.68 13.51 29.32
N VAL A 149 12.24 13.45 28.06
CA VAL A 149 10.83 13.15 27.73
C VAL A 149 10.49 11.67 27.90
N LEU A 150 11.46 10.78 27.64
CA LEU A 150 11.32 9.34 27.79
C LEU A 150 11.41 8.89 29.25
N GLN A 151 11.95 9.73 30.15
CA GLN A 151 11.93 9.47 31.59
C GLN A 151 10.49 9.30 32.07
N GLU A 152 10.28 8.33 32.96
CA GLU A 152 8.97 8.12 33.57
C GLU A 152 8.49 9.41 34.28
N ARG A 153 7.18 9.64 34.28
CA ARG A 153 6.58 10.78 35.01
C ARG A 153 7.07 10.77 36.46
N ARG A 154 7.32 11.97 37.02
CA ARG A 154 7.77 12.16 38.40
C ARG A 154 6.95 11.30 39.37
N ARG A 155 7.57 10.27 39.94
CA ARG A 155 6.95 9.37 40.92
C ARG A 155 7.15 9.95 42.34
N ARG A 156 6.21 9.68 43.25
CA ARG A 156 6.37 10.00 44.69
C ARG A 156 7.43 9.13 45.37
N ARG A 157 7.68 7.93 44.82
CA ARG A 157 8.73 7.02 45.30
C ARG A 157 10.07 7.41 44.70
N THR A 158 11.07 7.66 45.54
CA THR A 158 12.45 7.90 45.11
C THR A 158 12.99 6.66 44.41
N LEU A 159 13.68 6.88 43.28
CA LEU A 159 14.40 5.79 42.60
C LEU A 159 15.49 5.25 43.53
N GLN A 160 15.63 3.93 43.57
CA GLN A 160 16.64 3.28 44.40
C GLN A 160 18.03 3.65 43.89
N THR A 161 18.92 4.00 44.81
CA THR A 161 20.35 4.22 44.52
C THR A 161 21.16 3.30 45.41
N VAL A 162 22.33 2.88 44.94
CA VAL A 162 23.26 2.12 45.79
C VAL A 162 23.76 2.98 46.96
N PRO A 163 23.96 2.40 48.16
CA PRO A 163 24.51 3.13 49.31
C PRO A 163 25.86 3.78 49.01
N GLU A 164 26.17 4.87 49.69
CA GLU A 164 27.39 5.66 49.47
C GLU A 164 28.68 4.82 49.55
N ARG A 165 28.78 3.93 50.54
CA ARG A 165 29.96 3.06 50.67
C ARG A 165 30.19 2.16 49.46
N ILE A 166 29.11 1.69 48.83
CA ILE A 166 29.19 0.87 47.62
C ILE A 166 29.61 1.74 46.42
N ARG A 167 29.13 2.98 46.32
CA ARG A 167 29.60 3.92 45.28
C ARG A 167 31.10 4.18 45.37
N GLN A 168 31.63 4.36 46.57
CA GLN A 168 33.05 4.59 46.80
C GLN A 168 33.88 3.36 46.41
N LEU A 169 33.45 2.16 46.81
CA LEU A 169 34.11 0.92 46.45
C LEU A 169 34.14 0.70 44.93
N ILE A 170 33.02 0.95 44.25
CA ILE A 170 32.90 0.91 42.79
C ILE A 170 33.93 1.86 42.13
N ALA A 171 34.11 3.07 42.66
CA ALA A 171 35.08 4.04 42.15
C ALA A 171 36.53 3.61 42.40
N GLU A 172 36.84 3.07 43.58
CA GLU A 172 38.16 2.51 43.92
C GLU A 172 38.53 1.35 42.98
N CYS A 173 37.59 0.42 42.74
CA CYS A 173 37.77 -0.69 41.80
C CYS A 173 38.03 -0.19 40.36
N GLN A 174 37.27 0.80 39.89
CA GLN A 174 37.49 1.38 38.57
C GLN A 174 38.87 2.05 38.44
N ALA A 175 39.31 2.77 39.48
CA ALA A 175 40.64 3.41 39.50
C ALA A 175 41.78 2.38 39.43
N GLN A 176 41.55 1.15 39.87
CA GLN A 176 42.48 0.03 39.79
C GLN A 176 42.34 -0.80 38.50
N GLY A 177 41.51 -0.35 37.54
CA GLY A 177 41.30 -1.02 36.27
C GLY A 177 40.38 -2.24 36.33
N LEU A 178 39.68 -2.46 37.46
CA LEU A 178 38.68 -3.50 37.59
C LEU A 178 37.36 -2.99 36.99
N SER A 179 36.86 -3.65 35.95
CA SER A 179 35.62 -3.26 35.26
C SER A 179 34.39 -3.59 36.11
N ASN A 180 33.45 -2.64 36.20
CA ASN A 180 32.13 -2.90 36.73
C ASN A 180 31.27 -3.54 35.63
N ILE A 181 30.81 -4.77 35.83
CA ILE A 181 29.50 -5.17 35.30
C ILE A 181 28.44 -4.48 36.16
#